data_AF-A0A8T3SUK8-F1
#
_entry.id   AF-A0A8T3SUK8-F1
#
_cell.length_a   1.000
_cell.length_b   1.000
_cell.length_c   1.000
_cell.angle_alpha   90.00
_cell.angle_beta   90.00
_cell.angle_gamma   90.00
#
_symmetry.space_group_name_H-M   'P 1'
#
loop_
_entity.id
_entity.type
_entity.pdbx_description
1 polymer ?
#
loop_
_entity_poly.entity_id
_entity_poly.type
_entity_poly.pdbx_seq_one_letter_code
_entity_poly.pdbx_strand_id
1 'polypeptide(L)'
;MKSTLVELLAEVRNAYEASDIETGFAALDAALPGGGWPAGALTEILCEPQASGALRLLMPALARVHGDGRCQAWIAPPFVPYAPALAAVGIDLAATILIYKPQAADALWSAEQLLRSGLCNAVLLWPKTADFRALRRLQLAAEQGDCRGVVFRGVACAAQPSPAALRLRLCALGDEIEVQILKARGGLNRQNVRLKL
;
A
#
# COMPACT_ATOMS: atom_id res chain seq x y z
N MET A 1 -4.77 37.27 -4.17
CA MET A 1 -5.81 36.22 -4.05
C MET A 1 -5.39 34.85 -4.58
N LYS A 2 -4.82 34.69 -5.78
CA LYS A 2 -4.33 33.37 -6.25
C LYS A 2 -3.11 32.83 -5.47
N SER A 3 -2.17 33.70 -5.06
CA SER A 3 -0.98 33.30 -4.27
C SER A 3 -1.36 32.70 -2.92
N THR A 4 -2.29 33.36 -2.21
CA THR A 4 -2.73 33.00 -0.87
C THR A 4 -3.46 31.65 -0.81
N LEU A 5 -4.23 31.30 -1.85
CA LEU A 5 -4.88 29.99 -1.96
C LEU A 5 -3.88 28.87 -2.26
N VAL A 6 -2.84 29.14 -3.06
CA VAL A 6 -1.79 28.15 -3.34
C VAL A 6 -0.91 27.94 -2.11
N GLU A 7 -0.58 29.00 -1.38
CA GLU A 7 0.14 28.96 -0.10
C GLU A 7 -0.68 28.24 0.98
N LEU A 8 -1.97 28.55 1.14
CA LEU A 8 -2.86 27.82 2.07
C LEU A 8 -3.03 26.34 1.68
N LEU A 9 -3.13 26.02 0.39
CA LEU A 9 -3.19 24.63 -0.10
C LEU A 9 -1.84 23.91 -0.02
N ALA A 10 -0.73 24.64 0.16
CA ALA A 10 0.59 24.08 0.41
C ALA A 10 0.84 23.91 1.92
N GLU A 11 0.39 24.86 2.75
CA GLU A 11 0.42 24.77 4.23
C GLU A 11 -0.50 23.68 4.75
N VAL A 12 -1.74 23.57 4.24
CA VAL A 12 -2.64 22.45 4.57
C VAL A 12 -2.03 21.12 4.10
N ARG A 13 -1.28 21.10 3.00
CA ARG A 13 -0.64 19.89 2.47
C ARG A 13 0.62 19.50 3.26
N ASN A 14 1.39 20.47 3.73
CA ASN A 14 2.52 20.25 4.64
C ASN A 14 2.07 19.86 6.05
N ALA A 15 0.91 20.35 6.51
CA ALA A 15 0.31 19.92 7.78
C ALA A 15 -0.14 18.46 7.76
N TYR A 16 -0.31 17.87 6.56
CA TYR A 16 -0.58 16.46 6.34
C TYR A 16 0.48 15.83 5.43
N GLU A 17 1.78 16.05 5.69
CA GLU A 17 2.78 15.09 5.20
C GLU A 17 2.57 13.78 5.95
N ALA A 18 2.10 12.76 5.23
CA ALA A 18 1.98 11.43 5.78
C ALA A 18 3.38 10.99 6.22
N SER A 19 3.53 10.71 7.50
CA SER A 19 4.69 10.04 8.06
C SER A 19 4.53 8.55 7.87
N ASP A 20 5.64 7.81 7.75
CA ASP A 20 5.65 6.35 7.65
C ASP A 20 4.81 5.72 8.77
N ILE A 21 3.98 4.72 8.42
CA ILE A 21 3.08 4.08 9.39
C ILE A 21 3.67 2.73 9.77
N GLU A 22 3.83 2.49 11.06
CA GLU A 22 4.26 1.20 11.60
C GLU A 22 3.46 0.05 10.99
N THR A 23 4.16 -1.02 10.66
CA THR A 23 3.55 -2.22 10.09
C THR A 23 2.68 -2.98 11.10
N GLY A 24 2.86 -2.71 12.40
CA GLY A 24 2.26 -3.46 13.49
C GLY A 24 3.08 -4.69 13.89
N PHE A 25 4.23 -4.91 13.26
CA PHE A 25 5.15 -5.99 13.55
C PHE A 25 6.53 -5.41 13.82
N ALA A 26 6.93 -5.33 15.09
CA ALA A 26 8.18 -4.69 15.50
C ALA A 26 9.43 -5.24 14.75
N ALA A 27 9.44 -6.54 14.43
CA ALA A 27 10.53 -7.15 13.67
C ALA A 27 10.61 -6.63 12.22
N LEU A 28 9.47 -6.33 11.59
CA LEU A 28 9.43 -5.75 10.25
C LEU A 28 9.73 -4.25 10.31
N ASP A 29 9.21 -3.53 11.30
CA ASP A 29 9.49 -2.12 11.52
C ASP A 29 11.00 -1.86 11.69
N ALA A 30 11.68 -2.68 12.48
CA ALA A 30 13.13 -2.60 12.67
C ALA A 30 13.95 -2.93 11.39
N ALA A 31 13.38 -3.72 10.47
CA ALA A 31 14.03 -4.09 9.22
C ALA A 31 13.83 -3.04 8.11
N LEU A 32 12.79 -2.21 8.21
CA LEU A 32 12.48 -1.16 7.24
C LEU A 32 13.21 0.15 7.60
N PRO A 33 13.91 0.80 6.65
CA PRO A 33 14.67 2.03 6.95
C PRO A 33 13.84 3.17 7.55
N GLY A 34 12.57 3.28 7.17
CA GLY A 34 11.63 4.29 7.68
C GLY A 34 10.80 3.83 8.88
N GLY A 35 11.03 2.61 9.41
CA GLY A 35 10.27 2.09 10.55
C GLY A 35 8.85 1.62 10.22
N GLY A 36 8.47 1.58 8.94
CA GLY A 36 7.10 1.23 8.54
C GLY A 36 6.83 1.30 7.05
N TRP A 37 5.53 1.38 6.72
CA TRP A 37 5.03 1.52 5.36
C TRP A 37 5.27 2.94 4.83
N PRO A 38 6.01 3.09 3.72
CA PRO A 38 6.44 4.39 3.23
C PRO A 38 5.25 5.24 2.79
N ALA A 39 5.19 6.47 3.30
CA ALA A 39 4.25 7.48 2.81
C ALA A 39 4.57 7.94 1.38
N GLY A 40 3.56 8.48 0.70
CA GLY A 40 3.73 9.04 -0.66
C GLY A 40 4.42 8.10 -1.64
N ALA A 41 4.26 6.77 -1.50
CA ALA A 41 5.06 5.82 -2.24
C ALA A 41 4.32 4.52 -2.55
N LEU A 42 4.82 3.84 -3.60
CA LEU A 42 4.36 2.51 -3.98
C LEU A 42 5.17 1.45 -3.25
N THR A 43 4.46 0.52 -2.64
CA THR A 43 4.96 -0.74 -2.11
C THR A 43 4.47 -1.88 -2.99
N GLU A 44 5.37 -2.73 -3.47
CA GLU A 44 4.99 -4.00 -4.11
C GLU A 44 5.06 -5.13 -3.10
N ILE A 45 3.99 -5.91 -3.03
CA ILE A 45 3.94 -7.17 -2.29
C ILE A 45 3.86 -8.29 -3.32
N LEU A 46 4.93 -9.09 -3.37
CA LEU A 46 5.07 -10.23 -4.26
C LEU A 46 4.69 -11.50 -3.51
N CYS A 47 3.56 -12.09 -3.87
CA CYS A 47 3.03 -13.27 -3.21
C CYS A 47 2.28 -14.16 -4.21
N GLU A 48 1.95 -15.38 -3.79
CA GLU A 48 1.01 -16.20 -4.56
C GLU A 48 -0.39 -15.57 -4.52
N PRO A 49 -1.19 -15.65 -5.62
CA PRO A 49 -2.49 -14.99 -5.68
C PRO A 49 -3.50 -15.42 -4.59
N GLN A 50 -3.35 -16.63 -4.05
CA GLN A 50 -4.20 -17.14 -2.97
C GLN A 50 -3.62 -16.92 -1.57
N ALA A 51 -2.47 -16.23 -1.43
CA ALA A 51 -1.83 -16.02 -0.14
C ALA A 51 -2.60 -14.97 0.70
N SER A 52 -3.49 -15.45 1.58
CA SER A 52 -4.26 -14.62 2.53
C SER A 52 -3.36 -13.78 3.45
N GLY A 53 -2.13 -14.23 3.70
CA GLY A 53 -1.18 -13.56 4.59
C GLY A 53 -0.77 -12.17 4.13
N ALA A 54 -0.82 -11.89 2.82
CA ALA A 54 -0.42 -10.59 2.27
C ALA A 54 -1.32 -9.44 2.74
N LEU A 55 -2.63 -9.68 2.80
CA LEU A 55 -3.58 -8.68 3.32
C LEU A 55 -3.49 -8.58 4.84
N ARG A 56 -3.33 -9.71 5.54
CA ARG A 56 -3.22 -9.75 7.00
C ARG A 56 -1.98 -9.02 7.53
N LEU A 57 -0.89 -9.02 6.75
CA LEU A 57 0.31 -8.20 7.01
C LEU A 57 0.02 -6.69 7.04
N LEU A 58 -0.95 -6.21 6.25
CA LEU A 58 -1.30 -4.80 6.16
C LEU A 58 -2.36 -4.38 7.18
N MET A 59 -3.16 -5.32 7.68
CA MET A 59 -4.32 -5.02 8.53
C MET A 59 -4.02 -4.10 9.71
N PRO A 60 -2.91 -4.27 10.49
CA PRO A 60 -2.62 -3.36 11.60
C PRO A 60 -2.41 -1.91 11.16
N ALA A 61 -1.79 -1.70 10.00
CA ALA A 61 -1.62 -0.36 9.44
C ALA A 61 -2.94 0.19 8.88
N LEU A 62 -3.73 -0.65 8.20
CA LEU A 62 -5.03 -0.26 7.64
C LEU A 62 -6.08 0.11 8.71
N ALA A 63 -5.97 -0.48 9.91
CA ALA A 63 -6.79 -0.08 11.05
C ALA A 63 -6.39 1.28 11.63
N ARG A 64 -5.19 1.79 11.34
CA ARG A 64 -4.66 3.05 11.90
C ARG A 64 -4.78 4.24 10.95
N VAL A 65 -4.96 4.00 9.65
CA VAL A 65 -5.00 5.07 8.65
C VAL A 65 -6.25 5.95 8.74
N HIS A 66 -7.28 5.56 9.50
CA HIS A 66 -8.46 6.40 9.76
C HIS A 66 -8.12 7.59 10.71
N GLY A 67 -8.79 8.74 10.57
CA GLY A 67 -8.66 9.86 11.51
C GLY A 67 -8.71 11.25 10.88
N ASP A 68 -8.19 11.39 9.66
CA ASP A 68 -8.00 12.70 9.01
C ASP A 68 -9.09 13.02 7.97
N GLY A 69 -10.22 12.31 7.99
CA GLY A 69 -11.28 12.42 6.98
C GLY A 69 -10.92 11.81 5.61
N ARG A 70 -9.74 11.21 5.47
CA ARG A 70 -9.31 10.44 4.28
C ARG A 70 -9.83 9.01 4.35
N CYS A 71 -10.10 8.43 3.19
CA CYS A 71 -10.55 7.04 3.05
C CYS A 71 -9.40 6.11 2.65
N GLN A 72 -9.65 4.81 2.65
CA GLN A 72 -8.80 3.82 1.99
C GLN A 72 -9.56 3.15 0.84
N ALA A 73 -8.86 2.75 -0.23
CA ALA A 73 -9.48 2.14 -1.40
C ALA A 73 -8.89 0.77 -1.73
N TRP A 74 -9.75 -0.21 -1.96
CA TRP A 74 -9.39 -1.60 -2.24
C TRP A 74 -9.91 -1.95 -3.64
N ILE A 75 -9.00 -2.20 -4.57
CA ILE A 75 -9.30 -2.24 -6.01
C ILE A 75 -8.97 -3.60 -6.59
N ALA A 76 -9.98 -4.24 -7.18
CA ALA A 76 -9.91 -5.56 -7.77
C ALA A 76 -9.42 -6.68 -6.83
N PRO A 77 -9.77 -6.70 -5.52
CA PRO A 77 -9.29 -7.77 -4.63
C PRO A 77 -9.70 -9.15 -5.18
N PRO A 78 -8.85 -10.18 -4.99
CA PRO A 78 -9.06 -11.50 -5.58
C PRO A 78 -10.32 -12.19 -5.04
N PHE A 79 -10.72 -11.84 -3.83
CA PHE A 79 -11.91 -12.30 -3.14
C PHE A 79 -12.66 -11.12 -2.55
N VAL A 80 -13.96 -11.29 -2.29
CA VAL A 80 -14.75 -10.29 -1.56
C VAL A 80 -14.27 -10.25 -0.11
N PRO A 81 -13.80 -9.11 0.41
CA PRO A 81 -13.42 -8.99 1.81
C PRO A 81 -14.63 -9.24 2.72
N TYR A 82 -14.43 -10.04 3.78
CA TYR A 82 -15.49 -10.31 4.75
C TYR A 82 -15.60 -9.15 5.75
N ALA A 83 -16.60 -8.29 5.56
CA ALA A 83 -16.77 -7.04 6.32
C ALA A 83 -16.75 -7.21 7.85
N PRO A 84 -17.41 -8.20 8.48
CA PRO A 84 -17.34 -8.38 9.93
C PRO A 84 -15.93 -8.65 10.45
N ALA A 85 -15.09 -9.40 9.71
CA ALA A 85 -13.70 -9.62 10.11
C ALA A 85 -12.86 -8.36 9.98
N LEU A 86 -13.11 -7.53 8.96
CA LEU A 86 -12.44 -6.22 8.83
C LEU A 86 -12.80 -5.29 10.00
N ALA A 87 -14.08 -5.20 10.35
CA ALA A 87 -14.53 -4.41 11.49
C ALA A 87 -13.93 -4.91 12.81
N ALA A 88 -13.83 -6.23 12.99
CA ALA A 88 -13.23 -6.84 14.18
C ALA A 88 -11.75 -6.50 14.37
N VAL A 89 -11.01 -6.22 13.27
CA VAL A 89 -9.62 -5.76 13.34
C VAL A 89 -9.48 -4.23 13.35
N GLY A 90 -10.59 -3.49 13.47
CA GLY A 90 -10.58 -2.04 13.59
C GLY A 90 -10.58 -1.27 12.27
N ILE A 91 -10.83 -1.94 11.14
CA ILE A 91 -10.99 -1.24 9.86
C ILE A 91 -12.36 -0.55 9.81
N ASP A 92 -12.36 0.77 9.63
CA ASP A 92 -13.58 1.54 9.39
C ASP A 92 -14.15 1.25 8.00
N LEU A 93 -15.27 0.52 7.98
CA LEU A 93 -15.97 0.16 6.75
C LEU A 93 -16.61 1.36 6.06
N ALA A 94 -17.00 2.41 6.80
CA ALA A 94 -17.58 3.62 6.21
C ALA A 94 -16.53 4.44 5.45
N ALA A 95 -15.27 4.38 5.90
CA ALA A 95 -14.11 5.01 5.26
C ALA A 95 -13.36 4.07 4.29
N THR A 96 -13.97 2.95 3.87
CA THR A 96 -13.36 1.98 2.95
C THR A 96 -14.12 1.90 1.63
N ILE A 97 -13.47 2.32 0.53
CA ILE A 97 -14.00 2.20 -0.83
C ILE A 97 -13.61 0.83 -1.40
N LEU A 98 -14.58 0.05 -1.86
CA LEU A 98 -14.35 -1.23 -2.54
C LEU A 98 -14.72 -1.12 -4.02
N ILE A 99 -13.73 -1.23 -4.91
CA ILE A 99 -13.95 -1.35 -6.36
C ILE A 99 -13.75 -2.81 -6.73
N TYR A 100 -14.86 -3.58 -6.75
CA TYR A 100 -14.82 -5.02 -6.98
C TYR A 100 -14.95 -5.37 -8.47
N LYS A 101 -14.08 -6.27 -8.95
CA LYS A 101 -14.05 -6.78 -10.35
C LYS A 101 -14.14 -5.69 -11.46
N PRO A 102 -13.36 -4.59 -11.39
CA PRO A 102 -13.26 -3.66 -12.52
C PRO A 102 -12.62 -4.33 -13.73
N GLN A 103 -12.79 -3.72 -14.92
CA GLN A 103 -11.95 -4.09 -16.06
C GLN A 103 -10.48 -3.75 -15.76
N ALA A 104 -9.53 -4.43 -16.42
CA ALA A 104 -8.11 -4.29 -16.09
C ALA A 104 -7.59 -2.85 -16.26
N ALA A 105 -8.01 -2.17 -17.33
CA ALA A 105 -7.65 -0.77 -17.57
C ALA A 105 -8.24 0.15 -16.49
N ASP A 106 -9.50 -0.06 -16.14
CA ASP A 106 -10.20 0.72 -15.12
C ASP A 106 -9.58 0.54 -13.73
N ALA A 107 -9.07 -0.66 -13.41
CA ALA A 107 -8.40 -0.93 -12.14
C ALA A 107 -7.16 -0.04 -11.95
N LEU A 108 -6.27 -0.02 -12.95
CA LEU A 108 -5.05 0.78 -12.93
C LEU A 108 -5.37 2.28 -12.97
N TRP A 109 -6.34 2.67 -13.81
CA TRP A 109 -6.77 4.06 -13.90
C TRP A 109 -7.37 4.55 -12.57
N SER A 110 -8.27 3.77 -11.96
CA SER A 110 -8.89 4.10 -10.68
C SER A 110 -7.84 4.22 -9.57
N ALA A 111 -6.89 3.28 -9.52
CA ALA A 111 -5.78 3.35 -8.56
C ALA A 111 -4.96 4.63 -8.75
N GLU A 112 -4.63 4.99 -9.99
CA GLU A 112 -3.90 6.23 -10.27
C GLU A 112 -4.67 7.48 -9.82
N GLN A 113 -5.97 7.55 -10.10
CA GLN A 113 -6.79 8.70 -9.69
C GLN A 113 -6.89 8.80 -8.16
N LEU A 114 -7.16 7.69 -7.48
CA LEU A 114 -7.31 7.66 -6.02
C LEU A 114 -6.00 8.00 -5.32
N LEU A 115 -4.87 7.45 -5.79
CA LEU A 115 -3.53 7.78 -5.29
C LEU A 115 -3.21 9.27 -5.43
N ARG A 116 -3.57 9.89 -6.57
CA ARG A 116 -3.27 11.30 -6.86
C ARG A 116 -4.18 12.28 -6.12
N SER A 117 -5.37 11.84 -5.72
CA SER A 117 -6.46 12.72 -5.28
C SER A 117 -6.22 13.48 -3.98
N GLY A 118 -5.36 12.96 -3.09
CA GLY A 118 -5.23 13.43 -1.70
C GLY A 118 -6.41 13.04 -0.80
N LEU A 119 -7.41 12.31 -1.32
CA LEU A 119 -8.57 11.83 -0.56
C LEU A 119 -8.33 10.48 0.11
N CYS A 120 -7.31 9.75 -0.35
CA CYS A 120 -6.96 8.43 0.15
C CYS A 120 -5.68 8.48 0.98
N ASN A 121 -5.65 7.75 2.09
CA ASN A 121 -4.44 7.49 2.88
C ASN A 121 -3.71 6.22 2.38
N ALA A 122 -4.47 5.26 1.85
CA ALA A 122 -4.00 3.98 1.36
C ALA A 122 -4.84 3.51 0.16
N VAL A 123 -4.18 2.99 -0.87
CA VAL A 123 -4.82 2.36 -2.03
C VAL A 123 -4.18 1.00 -2.25
N LEU A 124 -4.98 -0.06 -2.13
CA LEU A 124 -4.60 -1.44 -2.37
C LEU A 124 -5.10 -1.85 -3.76
N LEU A 125 -4.20 -2.37 -4.59
CA LEU A 125 -4.51 -2.77 -5.96
C LEU A 125 -4.03 -4.20 -6.22
N TRP A 126 -4.94 -5.04 -6.72
CA TRP A 126 -4.64 -6.38 -7.24
C TRP A 126 -4.84 -6.39 -8.76
N PRO A 127 -3.87 -5.90 -9.55
CA PRO A 127 -4.02 -5.82 -10.99
C PRO A 127 -3.84 -7.22 -11.62
N LYS A 128 -4.53 -7.47 -12.74
CA LYS A 128 -4.24 -8.65 -13.57
C LYS A 128 -2.81 -8.62 -14.12
N THR A 129 -2.40 -7.46 -14.61
CA THR A 129 -1.05 -7.17 -15.08
C THR A 129 -0.71 -5.71 -14.77
N ALA A 130 0.57 -5.44 -14.51
CA ALA A 130 1.10 -4.09 -14.37
C ALA A 130 2.53 -4.09 -14.90
N ASP A 131 2.78 -3.33 -15.97
CA ASP A 131 4.12 -3.16 -16.52
C ASP A 131 4.88 -2.04 -15.80
N PHE A 132 6.15 -1.85 -16.15
CA PHE A 132 6.98 -0.81 -15.54
C PHE A 132 6.37 0.60 -15.70
N ARG A 133 5.75 0.88 -16.86
CA ARG A 133 5.16 2.20 -17.14
C ARG A 133 3.95 2.47 -16.25
N ALA A 134 3.05 1.49 -16.08
CA ALA A 134 1.92 1.57 -15.19
C ALA A 134 2.38 1.75 -13.74
N LEU A 135 3.34 0.93 -13.28
CA LEU A 135 3.90 1.06 -11.92
C LEU A 135 4.56 2.43 -11.70
N ARG A 136 5.22 2.99 -12.72
CA ARG A 136 5.85 4.31 -12.61
C ARG A 136 4.81 5.41 -12.48
N ARG A 137 3.70 5.33 -13.22
CA ARG A 137 2.55 6.24 -13.08
C ARG A 137 1.94 6.16 -11.69
N LEU A 138 1.74 4.95 -11.15
CA LEU A 138 1.24 4.75 -9.79
C LEU A 138 2.19 5.31 -8.73
N GLN A 139 3.50 5.10 -8.86
CA GLN A 139 4.49 5.68 -7.94
C GLN A 139 4.44 7.22 -7.94
N LEU A 140 4.36 7.85 -9.12
CA LEU A 140 4.26 9.31 -9.22
C LEU A 140 2.92 9.83 -8.67
N ALA A 141 1.84 9.08 -8.85
CA ALA A 141 0.53 9.42 -8.29
C ALA A 141 0.54 9.34 -6.77
N ALA A 142 1.15 8.30 -6.20
CA ALA A 142 1.35 8.13 -4.77
C ALA A 142 2.15 9.28 -4.16
N GLU A 143 3.26 9.68 -4.82
CA GLU A 143 4.07 10.84 -4.42
C GLU A 143 3.26 12.14 -4.48
N GLN A 144 2.45 12.35 -5.52
CA GLN A 144 1.69 13.59 -5.69
C GLN A 144 0.53 13.74 -4.69
N GLY A 145 -0.21 12.66 -4.43
CA GLY A 145 -1.35 12.70 -3.52
C GLY A 145 -1.00 12.33 -2.08
N ASP A 146 0.29 12.16 -1.78
CA ASP A 146 0.80 11.75 -0.49
C ASP A 146 0.05 10.54 0.09
N CYS A 147 0.00 9.49 -0.74
CA CYS A 147 -0.82 8.32 -0.51
C CYS A 147 0.03 7.04 -0.52
N ARG A 148 -0.31 6.08 0.34
CA ARG A 148 0.33 4.77 0.35
C ARG A 148 -0.28 3.90 -0.73
N GLY A 149 0.47 3.63 -1.80
CA GLY A 149 0.08 2.65 -2.80
C GLY A 149 0.60 1.28 -2.44
N VAL A 150 -0.25 0.26 -2.45
CA VAL A 150 0.18 -1.15 -2.35
C VAL A 150 -0.30 -1.91 -3.58
N VAL A 151 0.63 -2.54 -4.30
CA VAL A 151 0.32 -3.35 -5.47
C VAL A 151 0.72 -4.79 -5.22
N PHE A 152 -0.25 -5.70 -5.32
CA PHE A 152 -0.03 -7.13 -5.18
C PHE A 152 0.30 -7.74 -6.54
N ARG A 153 1.41 -8.47 -6.64
CA ARG A 153 1.84 -9.12 -7.89
C ARG A 153 2.35 -10.53 -7.60
N GLY A 154 2.39 -11.37 -8.64
CA GLY A 154 2.94 -12.72 -8.51
C GLY A 154 4.44 -12.73 -8.19
N VAL A 155 4.90 -13.76 -7.46
CA VAL A 155 6.32 -13.93 -7.06
C VAL A 155 7.30 -13.92 -8.24
N ALA A 156 6.86 -14.36 -9.43
CA ALA A 156 7.65 -14.32 -10.66
C ALA A 156 8.07 -12.90 -11.08
N CYS A 157 7.38 -11.86 -10.60
CA CYS A 157 7.72 -10.46 -10.89
C CYS A 157 8.94 -9.96 -10.10
N ALA A 158 9.49 -10.75 -9.18
CA ALA A 158 10.65 -10.35 -8.36
C ALA A 158 11.86 -9.94 -9.21
N ALA A 159 12.13 -10.67 -10.29
CA ALA A 159 13.23 -10.40 -11.22
C ALA A 159 12.98 -9.19 -12.14
N GLN A 160 11.75 -8.69 -12.23
CA GLN A 160 11.42 -7.55 -13.08
C GLN A 160 11.85 -6.22 -12.43
N PRO A 161 12.30 -5.23 -13.22
CA PRO A 161 12.57 -3.90 -12.70
C PRO A 161 11.27 -3.26 -12.19
N SER A 162 11.40 -2.43 -11.15
CA SER A 162 10.25 -1.77 -10.55
C SER A 162 10.61 -0.39 -9.97
N PRO A 163 9.74 0.61 -10.21
CA PRO A 163 9.90 1.95 -9.65
C PRO A 163 9.45 2.05 -8.19
N ALA A 164 8.80 1.02 -7.63
CA ALA A 164 8.30 1.02 -6.25
C ALA A 164 9.41 1.34 -5.25
N ALA A 165 9.08 2.12 -4.21
CA ALA A 165 10.03 2.47 -3.16
C ALA A 165 10.36 1.27 -2.27
N LEU A 166 9.37 0.41 -2.02
CA LEU A 166 9.49 -0.81 -1.23
C LEU A 166 9.03 -2.01 -2.05
N ARG A 167 9.78 -3.12 -2.00
CA ARG A 167 9.40 -4.39 -2.61
C ARG A 167 9.62 -5.51 -1.60
N LEU A 168 8.55 -6.22 -1.29
CA LEU A 168 8.55 -7.35 -0.38
C LEU A 168 8.18 -8.62 -1.13
N ARG A 169 8.85 -9.73 -0.84
CA ARG A 169 8.40 -11.07 -1.24
C ARG A 169 7.91 -11.82 -0.02
N LEU A 170 6.71 -12.38 -0.11
CA LEU A 170 6.11 -13.16 0.96
C LEU A 170 6.15 -14.64 0.59
N CYS A 171 6.69 -15.46 1.50
CA CYS A 171 6.71 -16.90 1.39
C CYS A 171 5.99 -17.50 2.60
N ALA A 172 5.01 -18.38 2.36
CA ALA A 172 4.37 -19.12 3.45
C ALA A 172 5.34 -20.20 3.98
N LEU A 173 5.45 -20.29 5.30
CA LEU A 173 6.31 -21.24 6.00
C LEU A 173 5.53 -21.86 7.16
N GLY A 174 4.68 -22.85 6.86
CA GLY A 174 3.77 -23.43 7.85
C GLY A 174 2.76 -22.39 8.35
N ASP A 175 2.75 -22.15 9.67
CA ASP A 175 1.90 -21.13 10.32
C ASP A 175 2.54 -19.73 10.34
N GLU A 176 3.75 -19.58 9.79
CA GLU A 176 4.48 -18.33 9.68
C GLU A 176 4.51 -17.83 8.24
N ILE A 177 4.78 -16.54 8.09
CA ILE A 177 5.23 -15.97 6.81
C ILE A 177 6.67 -15.50 6.95
N GLU A 178 7.45 -15.75 5.90
CA GLU A 178 8.74 -15.10 5.72
C GLU A 178 8.58 -13.91 4.78
N VAL A 179 8.92 -12.72 5.27
CA VAL A 179 8.98 -11.46 4.53
C VAL A 179 10.41 -11.22 4.11
N GLN A 180 10.66 -11.20 2.81
CA GLN A 180 11.96 -10.90 2.25
C GLN A 180 11.97 -9.51 1.62
N ILE A 181 12.85 -8.63 2.08
CA ILE A 181 12.96 -7.26 1.58
C ILE A 181 13.85 -7.27 0.33
N LEU A 182 13.24 -7.11 -0.85
CA LEU A 182 13.95 -7.09 -2.12
C LEU A 182 14.49 -5.70 -2.47
N LYS A 183 13.79 -4.65 -2.02
CA LYS A 183 14.12 -3.24 -2.25
C LYS A 183 13.50 -2.40 -1.14
N ALA A 184 14.25 -1.44 -0.60
CA ALA A 184 13.73 -0.39 0.25
C ALA A 184 14.46 0.94 -0.06
N ARG A 185 13.71 2.01 -0.27
CA ARG A 185 14.23 3.38 -0.40
C ARG A 185 14.83 3.79 0.95
N GLY A 186 15.99 4.45 0.95
CA GLY A 186 16.70 4.83 2.17
C GLY A 186 17.76 3.82 2.66
N GLY A 187 17.83 2.64 2.03
CA GLY A 187 18.86 1.64 2.33
C GLY A 187 18.28 0.23 2.32
N LEU A 188 19.06 -0.76 1.91
CA LEU A 188 18.61 -2.15 1.91
C LEU A 188 19.23 -2.91 3.07
N ASN A 189 18.42 -3.28 4.05
CA ASN A 189 18.79 -4.32 4.99
C ASN A 189 18.28 -5.66 4.43
N ARG A 190 19.15 -6.43 3.77
CA ARG A 190 18.79 -7.75 3.20
C ARG A 190 18.59 -8.75 4.33
N GLN A 191 17.45 -8.64 4.99
CA GLN A 191 17.04 -9.53 6.06
C GLN A 191 15.69 -10.15 5.69
N ASN A 192 15.59 -11.45 5.97
CA ASN A 192 14.32 -12.15 5.97
C ASN A 192 13.73 -12.01 7.38
N VAL A 193 12.52 -11.48 7.46
CA VAL A 193 11.78 -11.34 8.72
C VAL A 193 10.72 -12.43 8.77
N ARG A 194 10.69 -13.22 9.83
CA ARG A 194 9.65 -14.22 10.06
C ARG A 194 8.58 -13.65 10.97
N LEU A 195 7.32 -13.78 10.57
CA LEU A 195 6.17 -13.26 11.29
C LEU A 195 5.12 -14.35 11.48
N LYS A 196 4.49 -14.37 12.65
CA LYS A 196 3.25 -15.11 12.91
C LYS A 196 2.09 -14.15 12.68
N LEU A 197 1.19 -14.50 11.76
CA LEU A 197 0.04 -13.66 11.40
C LEU A 197 -1.19 -14.02 12.21
#